data_AF-A0A085LHA5-F1
#
_entry.id   AF-A0A085LHA5-F1
#
_cell.length_a   1.000
_cell.length_b   1.000
_cell.length_c   1.000
_cell.angle_alpha   90.00
_cell.angle_beta   90.00
_cell.angle_gamma   90.00
#
_symmetry.space_group_name_H-M   'P 1'
#
loop_
_entity.id
_entity.type
_entity.pdbx_description
1 polymer ?
#
loop_
_entity_poly.entity_id
_entity_poly.type
_entity_poly.pdbx_seq_one_letter_code
_entity_poly.pdbx_strand_id
1 'polypeptide(L)'
;MDRAEHGDGASCDVLDEVAERIGVVAAAVALVVEPELFVLTNHAARPPIAERVQRFLGEKLAVLPVRVVPSELTSDAVVVGAARSASDALRDEVFRAAAAHSAPVEGEDAGDERAEAAS
;
A
#
# COMPACT_ATOMS: atom_id res chain seq x y z
N MET A 1 6.47 7.92 26.99
CA MET A 1 5.38 7.03 26.53
C MET A 1 4.77 6.37 27.74
N ASP A 2 5.46 5.48 28.47
CA ASP A 2 4.97 4.97 29.78
C ASP A 2 4.46 6.07 30.70
N ARG A 3 5.21 7.17 30.86
CA ARG A 3 4.76 8.30 31.71
C ARG A 3 3.47 8.99 31.22
N ALA A 4 3.25 9.11 29.90
CA ALA A 4 2.01 9.67 29.35
C ALA A 4 0.81 8.74 29.60
N GLU A 5 1.03 7.42 29.48
CA GLU A 5 0.02 6.41 29.81
C GLU A 5 -0.30 6.40 31.31
N HIS A 6 0.61 6.89 32.16
CA HIS A 6 0.40 7.14 33.59
C HIS A 6 -0.06 8.58 33.92
N GLY A 7 -0.45 9.39 32.93
CA GLY A 7 -1.06 10.70 33.14
C GLY A 7 -0.09 11.85 33.43
N ASP A 8 1.21 11.71 33.12
CA ASP A 8 2.16 12.81 33.17
C ASP A 8 1.83 13.86 32.10
N GLY A 9 1.33 15.02 32.53
CA GLY A 9 0.85 16.10 31.65
C GLY A 9 1.89 16.57 30.63
N ALA A 10 3.16 16.69 31.02
CA ALA A 10 4.23 17.09 30.11
C ALA A 10 4.48 16.06 29.00
N SER A 11 4.23 14.79 29.27
CA SER A 11 4.31 13.72 28.29
C SER A 11 3.10 13.70 27.34
N CYS A 12 1.94 14.18 27.78
CA CYS A 12 0.75 14.34 26.93
C CYS A 12 0.90 15.49 25.92
N ASP A 13 1.45 16.63 26.34
CA ASP A 13 1.67 17.79 25.47
C ASP A 13 2.56 17.44 24.26
N VAL A 14 3.62 16.65 24.50
CA VAL A 14 4.51 16.18 23.43
C VAL A 14 3.77 15.26 22.45
N LEU A 15 2.88 14.40 22.94
CA LEU A 15 2.08 13.53 22.07
C LEU A 15 1.09 14.33 21.22
N ASP A 16 0.47 15.35 21.81
CA ASP A 16 -0.45 16.23 21.09
C ASP A 16 0.27 17.01 19.99
N GLU A 17 1.44 17.59 20.28
CA GLU A 17 2.26 18.29 19.29
C GLU A 17 2.70 17.37 18.14
N VAL A 18 3.16 16.15 18.45
CA VAL A 18 3.56 15.18 17.43
C VAL A 18 2.35 14.76 16.58
N ALA A 19 1.22 14.49 17.23
CA ALA A 19 -0.01 14.10 16.54
C ALA A 19 -0.57 15.21 15.67
N GLU A 20 -0.49 16.47 16.09
CA GLU A 20 -0.92 17.62 15.29
C GLU A 20 -0.10 17.72 14.00
N ARG A 21 1.23 17.61 14.09
CA ARG A 21 2.10 17.63 12.90
C ARG A 21 1.78 16.50 11.92
N ILE A 22 1.56 15.30 12.43
CA ILE A 22 1.15 14.15 11.61
C ILE A 22 -0.25 14.41 11.02
N GLY A 23 -1.17 14.95 11.80
CA GLY A 23 -2.53 15.28 11.40
C GLY A 23 -2.59 16.28 10.26
N VAL A 24 -1.74 17.33 10.28
CA VAL A 24 -1.62 18.29 9.18
C VAL A 24 -1.18 17.60 7.89
N VAL A 25 -0.19 16.71 7.95
CA VAL A 25 0.28 15.96 6.79
C VAL A 25 -0.79 15.01 6.27
N ALA A 26 -1.42 14.24 7.17
CA ALA A 26 -2.51 13.34 6.82
C ALA A 26 -3.69 14.10 6.19
N ALA A 27 -3.99 15.30 6.68
CA ALA A 27 -5.03 16.15 6.14
C ALA A 27 -4.70 16.64 4.72
N ALA A 28 -3.46 17.08 4.50
CA ALA A 28 -3.01 17.49 3.17
C ALA A 28 -3.09 16.35 2.15
N VAL A 29 -2.70 15.13 2.55
CA VAL A 29 -2.85 13.93 1.71
C VAL A 29 -4.32 13.62 1.45
N ALA A 30 -5.17 13.71 2.48
CA ALA A 30 -6.58 13.40 2.38
C ALA A 30 -7.33 14.28 1.38
N LEU A 31 -6.98 15.57 1.29
CA LEU A 31 -7.58 16.51 0.34
C LEU A 31 -7.26 16.23 -1.13
N VAL A 32 -6.25 15.39 -1.42
CA VAL A 32 -5.81 15.08 -2.78
C VAL A 32 -6.15 13.64 -3.17
N VAL A 33 -5.88 12.71 -2.27
CA VAL A 33 -5.97 11.26 -2.54
C VAL A 33 -7.30 10.68 -2.05
N GLU A 34 -7.96 11.33 -1.09
CA GLU A 34 -9.18 10.83 -0.41
C GLU A 34 -9.07 9.37 0.06
N PRO A 35 -8.03 9.00 0.85
CA PRO A 35 -7.86 7.64 1.31
C PRO A 35 -8.87 7.29 2.41
N GLU A 36 -9.41 6.08 2.37
CA GLU A 36 -10.24 5.55 3.47
C GLU A 36 -9.42 5.23 4.73
N LEU A 37 -8.10 5.03 4.59
CA LEU A 37 -7.21 4.57 5.65
C LEU A 37 -5.83 5.22 5.57
N PHE A 38 -5.37 5.75 6.71
CA PHE A 38 -4.03 6.27 6.93
C PHE A 38 -3.33 5.41 7.98
N VAL A 39 -2.28 4.68 7.56
CA VAL A 39 -1.59 3.71 8.43
C VAL A 39 -0.32 4.33 9.01
N LEU A 40 -0.22 4.40 10.33
CA LEU A 40 0.99 4.81 11.03
C LEU A 40 1.94 3.61 11.18
N THR A 41 3.20 3.78 10.80
CA THR A 41 4.19 2.70 10.82
C THR A 41 5.34 3.01 11.78
N ASN A 42 6.13 1.98 12.09
CA ASN A 42 7.33 2.06 12.93
C ASN A 42 7.05 2.79 14.27
N HIS A 43 7.85 3.78 14.66
CA HIS A 43 7.74 4.46 15.95
C HIS A 43 6.42 5.21 16.15
N ALA A 44 5.72 5.57 15.06
CA ALA A 44 4.42 6.22 15.08
C ALA A 44 3.26 5.21 15.17
N ALA A 45 3.49 3.91 14.97
CA ALA A 45 2.50 2.84 15.08
C ALA A 45 2.12 2.56 16.53
N ARG A 46 1.59 3.58 17.22
CA ARG A 46 1.19 3.51 18.63
C ARG A 46 -0.24 4.03 18.79
N PRO A 47 -1.11 3.33 19.54
CA PRO A 47 -2.50 3.74 19.72
C PRO A 47 -2.66 5.20 20.21
N PRO A 48 -1.88 5.69 21.21
CA PRO A 48 -2.04 7.07 21.69
C PRO A 48 -1.78 8.14 20.64
N ILE A 49 -0.94 7.86 19.63
CA ILE A 49 -0.68 8.78 18.51
C ILE A 49 -1.82 8.65 17.49
N ALA A 50 -2.18 7.42 17.11
CA ALA A 50 -3.25 7.16 16.15
C ALA A 50 -4.59 7.79 16.57
N GLU A 51 -4.95 7.67 17.85
CA GLU A 51 -6.16 8.27 18.42
C GLU A 51 -6.16 9.80 18.33
N ARG A 52 -5.02 10.43 18.64
CA ARG A 52 -4.88 11.90 18.56
C ARG A 52 -4.93 12.41 17.14
N VAL A 53 -4.30 11.71 16.19
CA VAL A 53 -4.37 12.04 14.77
C VAL A 53 -5.80 11.84 14.26
N GLN A 54 -6.47 10.75 14.63
CA GLN A 54 -7.88 10.51 14.28
C GLN A 54 -8.78 11.64 14.77
N ARG A 55 -8.59 12.09 16.02
CA ARG A 55 -9.31 13.23 16.60
C ARG A 55 -9.04 14.51 15.82
N PHE A 56 -7.77 14.83 15.55
CA PHE A 56 -7.38 16.00 14.77
C PHE A 56 -8.06 16.01 13.39
N LEU A 57 -8.04 14.89 12.66
CA LEU A 57 -8.68 14.80 11.35
C LEU A 57 -10.20 14.94 11.45
N GLY A 58 -10.83 14.34 12.46
CA GLY A 58 -12.27 14.51 12.71
C GLY A 58 -12.67 15.96 12.96
N GLU A 59 -11.82 16.73 13.65
CA GLU A 59 -12.05 18.15 13.93
C GLU A 59 -11.78 19.05 12.72
N LYS A 60 -10.78 18.73 11.88
CA LYS A 60 -10.34 19.60 10.78
C LYS A 60 -10.93 19.25 9.42
N LEU A 61 -11.28 18.00 9.18
CA LEU A 61 -11.70 17.45 7.89
C LEU A 61 -13.02 16.69 7.96
N ALA A 62 -13.94 17.11 8.82
CA ALA A 62 -15.18 16.40 9.20
C ALA A 62 -16.03 15.77 8.06
N VAL A 63 -15.79 16.11 6.80
CA VAL A 63 -16.46 15.54 5.61
C VAL A 63 -15.74 14.33 4.99
N LEU A 64 -14.45 14.11 5.27
CA LEU A 64 -13.67 12.99 4.71
C LEU A 64 -13.53 11.85 5.74
N PRO A 65 -13.95 10.61 5.40
CA PRO A 65 -14.01 9.50 6.34
C PRO A 65 -12.65 8.80 6.52
N VAL A 66 -11.58 9.56 6.77
CA VAL A 66 -10.23 9.00 6.93
C VAL A 66 -10.11 8.29 8.28
N ARG A 67 -9.81 6.99 8.25
CA ARG A 67 -9.48 6.22 9.45
C ARG A 67 -7.97 6.20 9.67
N VAL A 68 -7.52 6.33 10.91
CA VAL A 68 -6.11 6.27 11.29
C VAL A 68 -5.85 5.05 12.14
N VAL A 69 -4.92 4.19 11.72
CA VAL A 69 -4.61 2.95 12.44
C VAL A 69 -3.11 2.76 12.61
N PRO A 70 -2.64 2.23 13.75
CA PRO A 70 -1.26 1.75 13.87
C PRO A 70 -1.08 0.45 13.08
N SER A 71 0.05 0.29 12.41
CA SER A 71 0.40 -0.92 11.69
C SER A 71 0.76 -2.07 12.64
N GLU A 72 0.28 -3.28 12.34
CA GLU A 72 0.63 -4.52 13.05
C GLU A 72 1.91 -5.19 12.51
N LEU A 73 2.37 -4.79 11.32
CA LEU A 73 3.50 -5.43 10.63
C LEU A 73 4.87 -4.97 11.12
N THR A 74 4.93 -3.93 11.95
CA THR A 74 6.16 -3.39 12.56
C THR A 74 7.31 -3.20 11.54
N SER A 75 8.52 -3.71 11.82
CA SER A 75 9.69 -3.62 10.93
C SER A 75 9.59 -4.52 9.69
N ASP A 76 8.70 -5.51 9.70
CA ASP A 76 8.66 -6.55 8.68
C ASP A 76 7.84 -6.14 7.45
N ALA A 77 7.08 -5.04 7.56
CA ALA A 77 6.19 -4.54 6.50
C ALA A 77 6.92 -4.40 5.14
N VAL A 78 8.17 -3.94 5.15
CA VAL A 78 8.99 -3.76 3.94
C VAL A 78 9.33 -5.11 3.31
N VAL A 79 9.81 -6.07 4.12
CA VAL A 79 10.22 -7.39 3.62
C VAL A 79 9.00 -8.17 3.12
N VAL A 80 7.89 -8.13 3.85
CA VAL A 80 6.62 -8.76 3.45
C VAL A 80 6.11 -8.16 2.14
N GLY A 81 6.12 -6.83 2.01
CA GLY A 81 5.74 -6.14 0.78
C GLY A 81 6.63 -6.52 -0.41
N ALA A 82 7.96 -6.58 -0.20
CA ALA A 82 8.91 -6.97 -1.23
C ALA A 82 8.70 -8.42 -1.69
N ALA A 83 8.54 -9.36 -0.74
CA ALA A 83 8.29 -10.77 -1.05
C ALA A 83 6.98 -10.96 -1.84
N ARG A 84 5.92 -10.24 -1.47
CA ARG A 84 4.66 -10.24 -2.21
C ARG A 84 4.83 -9.69 -3.63
N SER A 85 5.51 -8.55 -3.76
CA SER A 85 5.76 -7.92 -5.06
C SER A 85 6.58 -8.81 -6.00
N ALA A 86 7.62 -9.48 -5.49
CA ALA A 86 8.41 -10.43 -6.26
C ALA A 86 7.58 -11.65 -6.67
N SER A 87 6.71 -12.13 -5.78
CA SER A 87 5.81 -13.26 -6.07
C SER A 87 4.78 -12.91 -7.13
N ASP A 88 4.21 -11.69 -7.09
CA ASP A 88 3.25 -11.22 -8.08
C ASP A 88 3.92 -11.05 -9.45
N ALA A 89 5.12 -10.46 -9.51
CA ALA A 89 5.91 -10.34 -10.74
C ALA A 89 6.24 -11.72 -11.35
N LEU A 90 6.60 -12.70 -10.53
CA LEU A 90 6.86 -14.06 -11.00
C LEU A 90 5.58 -14.73 -11.54
N ARG A 91 4.43 -14.53 -10.89
CA ARG A 91 3.15 -15.06 -11.40
C ARG A 91 2.81 -14.47 -12.76
N ASP A 92 2.98 -13.17 -12.93
CA ASP A 92 2.72 -12.48 -14.20
C ASP A 92 3.65 -12.99 -15.32
N GLU A 93 4.93 -13.21 -15.00
CA GLU A 93 5.92 -13.80 -15.92
C GLU A 93 5.48 -15.20 -16.41
N VAL A 94 5.12 -16.08 -15.47
CA VAL A 94 4.70 -17.45 -15.77
C VAL A 94 3.43 -17.49 -16.61
N PHE A 95 2.42 -16.68 -16.26
CA PHE A 95 1.18 -16.63 -17.03
C PHE A 95 1.41 -16.06 -18.44
N ARG A 96 2.28 -15.05 -18.59
CA ARG A 96 2.65 -14.52 -19.90
C ARG A 96 3.35 -15.59 -20.76
N ALA A 97 4.25 -16.37 -20.18
CA ALA A 97 4.94 -17.46 -20.88
C ALA A 97 3.97 -18.58 -21.30
N ALA A 98 3.05 -18.97 -20.40
CA ALA A 98 2.04 -19.98 -20.71
C ALA A 98 1.09 -19.53 -21.82
N ALA A 99 0.62 -18.28 -21.78
CA ALA A 99 -0.22 -17.71 -22.83
C ALA A 99 0.48 -17.66 -24.19
N ALA A 100 1.77 -17.29 -24.22
CA ALA A 100 2.57 -17.30 -25.44
C ALA A 100 2.73 -18.71 -26.04
N HIS A 101 2.81 -19.75 -25.20
CA HIS A 101 2.88 -21.14 -25.66
C HIS A 101 1.53 -21.70 -26.13
N SER A 102 0.42 -21.03 -25.79
CA SER A 102 -0.94 -21.46 -26.12
C SER A 102 -1.49 -20.77 -27.38
N ALA A 103 -0.78 -19.77 -27.91
CA ALA A 103 -1.11 -19.13 -29.17
C ALA A 103 -0.88 -20.14 -30.32
N PRO A 104 -1.85 -20.34 -31.22
CA PRO A 104 -1.65 -21.21 -32.36
C PRO A 104 -0.51 -20.65 -33.21
N VAL A 105 0.38 -21.54 -33.67
CA VAL A 105 1.36 -21.22 -34.71
C VAL A 105 0.59 -20.95 -36.00
N GLU A 106 0.11 -19.71 -36.19
CA GLU A 106 -0.34 -19.25 -37.51
C GLU A 106 0.92 -19.08 -38.37
N GLY A 107 1.28 -20.10 -39.15
CA GLY A 107 2.38 -19.96 -40.11
C GLY A 107 3.02 -21.19 -40.73
N GLU A 108 2.61 -22.43 -40.45
CA GLU A 108 3.12 -23.62 -41.13
C GLU A 108 2.09 -24.22 -42.11
N ASP A 109 1.61 -23.43 -43.08
CA ASP A 109 0.87 -24.01 -44.23
C ASP A 109 0.94 -23.12 -45.49
N ALA A 110 2.14 -22.79 -45.95
CA ALA A 110 2.32 -22.06 -47.21
C ALA A 110 3.59 -22.46 -47.98
N GLY A 111 3.84 -23.77 -48.12
CA GLY A 111 5.10 -24.23 -48.69
C GLY A 111 5.13 -25.64 -49.27
N ASP A 112 4.06 -26.17 -49.87
CA ASP A 112 4.17 -27.44 -50.61
C ASP A 112 3.20 -27.63 -51.80
N GLU A 113 2.91 -26.58 -52.59
CA GLU A 113 2.07 -26.72 -53.81
C GLU A 113 2.79 -26.35 -55.13
N ARG A 114 4.12 -26.23 -55.15
CA ARG A 114 4.88 -25.88 -56.38
C ARG A 114 5.72 -27.00 -57.00
N ALA A 115 5.47 -28.27 -56.65
CA ALA A 115 6.25 -29.40 -57.18
C ALA A 115 5.53 -30.26 -58.25
N GLU A 116 4.23 -30.12 -58.48
CA GLU A 116 3.46 -31.10 -59.28
C GLU A 116 2.94 -30.58 -60.64
N ALA A 117 3.65 -29.62 -61.28
CA ALA A 117 3.30 -29.11 -62.61
C ALA A 117 4.37 -29.36 -63.69
N ALA A 118 5.30 -30.32 -63.47
CA ALA A 118 6.30 -30.70 -64.46
C ALA A 118 6.59 -32.21 -64.42
N SER A 119 5.66 -33.02 -64.91
CA SER A 119 5.98 -34.33 -65.49
C SER A 119 4.95 -34.77 -66.53
#